data_AF-A0A354HDA7-F1
#
_entry.id   AF-A0A354HDA7-F1
#
_cell.length_a   1.000
_cell.length_b   1.000
_cell.length_c   1.000
_cell.angle_alpha   90.00
_cell.angle_beta   90.00
_cell.angle_gamma   90.00
#
_symmetry.space_group_name_H-M   'P 1'
#
loop_
_entity.id
_entity.type
_entity.pdbx_description
1 polymer ?
#
loop_
_entity_poly.entity_id
_entity_poly.type
_entity_poly.pdbx_seq_one_letter_code
_entity_poly.pdbx_strand_id
1 'polypeptide(L)'
;HLGDFIPDEEAPAPAEAASQMLLKEQLDDVLGTLTEREGKVLRLRFGLDDGRQRTLEEVGKEFNVTRERIRQIEAKALRKLRHPSRSKKLKDFLE
;
A
#
# COMPACT_ATOMS: atom_id res chain seq x y z
N HIS A 1 7.51 40.35 22.05
CA HIS A 1 6.56 40.36 20.92
C HIS A 1 6.62 38.99 20.30
N LEU A 2 5.48 38.29 20.31
CA LEU A 2 5.29 36.94 19.80
C LEU A 2 5.70 36.91 18.32
N GLY A 3 6.76 36.16 18.03
CA GLY A 3 7.25 35.96 16.67
C GLY A 3 6.22 35.20 15.83
N ASP A 4 6.09 35.63 14.59
CA ASP A 4 5.21 35.07 13.56
C ASP A 4 5.20 33.54 13.56
N PHE A 5 4.07 32.96 13.98
CA PHE A 5 3.70 31.63 13.55
C PHE A 5 3.18 31.77 12.12
N ILE A 6 4.01 31.45 11.14
CA ILE A 6 3.52 31.19 9.79
C ILE A 6 2.89 29.80 9.85
N PRO A 7 1.55 29.64 9.77
CA PRO A 7 0.97 28.33 9.58
C PRO A 7 1.49 27.79 8.25
N ASP A 8 2.13 26.62 8.30
CA ASP A 8 2.48 25.87 7.11
C ASP A 8 1.17 25.36 6.50
N GLU A 9 0.61 26.10 5.55
CA GLU A 9 -0.66 25.78 4.90
C GLU A 9 -0.58 24.50 4.04
N GLU A 10 0.64 23.97 3.81
CA GLU A 10 0.85 22.68 3.14
C GLU A 10 0.92 21.50 4.11
N ALA A 11 1.00 21.75 5.42
CA ALA A 11 1.00 20.67 6.41
C ALA A 11 -0.42 20.10 6.57
N PRO A 12 -0.62 18.78 6.38
CA PRO A 12 -1.93 18.18 6.58
C PRO A 12 -2.41 18.44 8.00
N ALA A 13 -3.71 18.74 8.14
CA ALA A 13 -4.28 18.97 9.46
C ALA A 13 -4.00 17.75 10.36
N PRO A 14 -3.76 17.91 11.68
CA PRO A 14 -3.42 16.78 12.55
C PRO A 14 -4.39 15.59 12.46
N ALA A 15 -5.68 15.85 12.22
CA ALA A 15 -6.69 14.83 11.98
C ALA A 15 -6.51 14.07 10.65
N GLU A 16 -6.10 14.77 9.59
CA GLU A 16 -5.79 14.15 8.29
C GLU A 16 -4.51 13.32 8.38
N ALA A 17 -3.48 13.83 9.04
CA ALA A 17 -2.23 13.10 9.27
C ALA A 17 -2.48 11.82 10.10
N ALA A 18 -3.29 11.89 11.15
CA ALA A 18 -3.71 10.72 11.93
C ALA A 18 -4.47 9.70 11.07
N SER A 19 -5.41 10.16 10.23
CA SER A 19 -6.19 9.29 9.35
C SER A 19 -5.31 8.58 8.31
N GLN A 20 -4.34 9.29 7.73
CA GLN A 20 -3.37 8.70 6.79
C GLN A 20 -2.48 7.65 7.46
N MET A 21 -2.03 7.90 8.70
CA MET A 21 -1.26 6.91 9.47
C MET A 21 -2.06 5.65 9.74
N LEU A 22 -3.32 5.79 10.19
CA LEU A 22 -4.20 4.64 10.44
C LEU A 22 -4.44 3.81 9.16
N LEU A 23 -4.69 4.48 8.02
CA LEU A 23 -4.85 3.81 6.74
C LEU A 23 -3.59 3.03 6.33
N LYS A 24 -2.41 3.60 6.57
CA LYS A 24 -1.13 2.96 6.27
C LYS A 24 -0.90 1.72 7.14
N GLU A 25 -1.14 1.81 8.44
CA GLU A 25 -1.02 0.67 9.36
C GLU A 25 -1.95 -0.48 8.96
N GLN A 26 -3.21 -0.16 8.63
CA GLN A 26 -4.17 -1.17 8.16
C GLN A 26 -3.74 -1.84 6.86
N LEU A 27 -3.22 -1.06 5.92
CA LEU A 27 -2.68 -1.59 4.67
C LEU A 27 -1.49 -2.52 4.94
N ASP A 28 -0.60 -2.13 5.84
CA ASP A 28 0.56 -2.92 6.23
C ASP A 28 0.15 -4.25 6.89
N ASP A 29 -0.85 -4.25 7.77
CA ASP A 29 -1.41 -5.45 8.41
C ASP A 29 -1.99 -6.43 7.38
N VAL A 30 -2.76 -5.91 6.43
CA VAL A 30 -3.39 -6.72 5.38
C VAL A 30 -2.33 -7.31 4.45
N LEU A 31 -1.36 -6.50 4.02
CA LEU A 31 -0.24 -6.95 3.19
C LEU A 31 0.66 -7.96 3.93
N GLY A 32 0.79 -7.82 5.25
CA GLY A 32 1.50 -8.76 6.12
C GLY A 32 0.90 -10.17 6.13
N THR A 33 -0.36 -10.34 5.70
CA THR A 33 -0.96 -11.67 5.54
C THR A 33 -0.51 -12.41 4.26
N LEU A 34 0.10 -11.70 3.32
CA LEU A 34 0.62 -12.27 2.07
C LEU A 34 2.02 -12.88 2.30
N THR A 35 2.55 -13.59 1.31
CA THR A 35 3.98 -13.92 1.36
C THR A 35 4.80 -12.65 1.13
N GLU A 36 6.03 -12.59 1.63
CA GLU A 36 6.93 -11.44 1.43
C GLU A 36 7.02 -11.02 -0.04
N ARG A 37 7.12 -12.01 -0.94
CA ARG A 37 7.19 -11.77 -2.39
C ARG A 37 5.90 -11.20 -2.95
N GLU A 38 4.74 -11.68 -2.51
CA GLU A 38 3.43 -11.16 -2.95
C GLU A 38 3.23 -9.74 -2.44
N GLY A 39 3.49 -9.48 -1.15
CA GLY A 39 3.39 -8.16 -0.56
C GLY A 39 4.31 -7.14 -1.25
N LYS A 40 5.59 -7.50 -1.47
CA LYS A 40 6.55 -6.63 -2.16
C LYS A 40 6.14 -6.34 -3.60
N VAL A 41 5.59 -7.31 -4.35
CA VAL A 41 5.05 -7.06 -5.69
C VAL A 41 3.91 -6.05 -5.64
N LEU A 42 2.96 -6.17 -4.69
CA LEU A 42 1.86 -5.20 -4.58
C LEU A 42 2.35 -3.80 -4.16
N ARG A 43 3.26 -3.71 -3.18
CA ARG A 43 3.86 -2.43 -2.74
C ARG A 43 4.48 -1.67 -3.89
N LEU A 44 5.26 -2.36 -4.72
CA LEU A 44 5.92 -1.78 -5.89
C LEU A 44 4.94 -1.44 -7.03
N ARG A 45 3.98 -2.33 -7.31
CA ARG A 45 2.99 -2.10 -8.38
C ARG A 45 2.13 -0.88 -8.11
N PHE A 46 1.76 -0.65 -6.86
CA PHE A 46 0.85 0.42 -6.46
C PHE A 46 1.55 1.61 -5.79
N GLY A 47 2.88 1.59 -5.65
CA GLY A 47 3.63 2.70 -5.04
C GLY A 47 3.29 2.90 -3.56
N LEU A 48 3.05 1.83 -2.82
CA LEU A 48 2.54 1.91 -1.45
C LEU A 48 3.59 2.39 -0.44
N ASP A 49 4.88 2.26 -0.78
CA ASP A 49 5.99 2.69 0.07
C ASP A 49 6.60 4.03 -0.39
N ASP A 50 6.73 4.25 -1.70
CA ASP A 50 7.45 5.38 -2.32
C ASP A 50 6.55 6.32 -3.15
N GLY A 51 5.24 6.07 -3.20
CA GLY A 51 4.28 6.82 -4.00
C GLY A 51 4.39 6.60 -5.51
N ARG A 52 5.32 5.77 -5.98
CA ARG A 52 5.59 5.56 -7.41
C ARG A 52 5.10 4.19 -7.85
N GLN A 53 4.02 4.20 -8.62
CA GLN A 53 3.51 2.99 -9.27
C GLN A 53 4.52 2.50 -10.33
N ARG A 54 4.83 1.21 -10.30
CA ARG A 54 5.70 0.55 -11.28
C ARG A 54 4.88 -0.36 -12.16
N THR A 55 5.18 -0.43 -13.45
CA THR A 55 4.57 -1.36 -14.40
C THR A 55 4.94 -2.82 -14.10
N LEU A 56 4.17 -3.78 -14.63
CA LEU A 56 4.51 -5.21 -14.52
C LEU A 56 5.91 -5.54 -15.05
N GLU A 57 6.39 -4.80 -16.06
CA GLU A 57 7.71 -5.02 -16.65
C GLU A 57 8.83 -4.49 -15.75
N GLU A 58 8.67 -3.29 -15.17
CA GLU A 58 9.64 -2.72 -14.23
C GLU A 58 9.78 -3.58 -12.97
N VAL A 59 8.65 -4.03 -12.42
CA VAL A 59 8.66 -4.99 -11.30
C VAL A 59 9.28 -6.32 -11.74
N GLY A 60 9.02 -6.78 -12.97
CA GLY A 60 9.65 -7.98 -13.51
C GLY A 60 11.17 -7.90 -13.51
N LYS A 61 11.72 -6.75 -13.97
CA LYS A 61 13.16 -6.47 -13.97
C LYS A 61 13.75 -6.52 -12.55
N GLU A 62 13.09 -5.90 -11.58
CA GLU A 62 13.56 -5.88 -10.18
C GLU A 62 13.57 -7.28 -9.53
N PHE A 63 12.59 -8.12 -9.85
CA PHE A 63 12.50 -9.49 -9.33
C PHE A 63 13.22 -10.53 -10.19
N ASN A 64 13.89 -10.11 -11.26
CA ASN A 64 14.52 -10.96 -12.27
C ASN A 64 13.58 -12.07 -12.78
N VAL A 65 12.36 -11.69 -13.15
CA VAL A 65 11.33 -12.59 -13.71
C VAL A 65 10.58 -11.93 -14.86
N THR A 66 9.85 -12.74 -15.62
CA THR A 66 9.04 -12.23 -16.73
C THR A 66 7.87 -11.38 -16.24
N ARG A 67 7.42 -10.45 -17.09
CA ARG A 67 6.19 -9.67 -16.90
C ARG A 67 4.99 -10.54 -16.55
N GLU A 68 4.83 -11.66 -17.26
CA GLU A 68 3.73 -12.59 -17.03
C GLU A 68 3.82 -13.25 -15.64
N ARG A 69 5.03 -13.53 -15.15
CA ARG A 69 5.21 -14.03 -13.79
C ARG A 69 4.74 -13.03 -12.74
N ILE A 70 5.03 -11.73 -12.92
CA ILE A 70 4.51 -10.69 -12.03
C ILE A 70 2.98 -10.62 -12.10
N ARG A 71 2.39 -10.69 -13.30
CA ARG A 71 0.93 -10.70 -13.48
C ARG A 71 0.26 -11.84 -12.70
N GLN A 72 0.85 -13.04 -12.74
CA GLN A 72 0.36 -14.20 -11.99
C GLN A 72 0.47 -14.00 -10.48
N ILE A 73 1.59 -13.44 -9.99
CA ILE A 73 1.77 -13.14 -8.56
C ILE A 73 0.74 -12.12 -8.09
N GLU A 74 0.56 -11.03 -8.85
CA GLU A 74 -0.43 -9.99 -8.57
C GLU A 74 -1.86 -10.57 -8.49
N ALA A 75 -2.27 -11.32 -9.51
CA ALA A 75 -3.59 -11.97 -9.53
C ALA A 75 -3.79 -12.93 -8.34
N LYS A 76 -2.76 -13.70 -7.99
CA LYS A 76 -2.80 -14.62 -6.84
C LYS A 76 -2.93 -13.86 -5.52
N ALA A 77 -2.17 -12.78 -5.34
CA ALA A 77 -2.20 -11.95 -4.14
C ALA A 77 -3.56 -11.26 -3.98
N LEU A 78 -4.07 -10.61 -5.04
CA LEU A 78 -5.40 -9.99 -5.05
C LEU A 78 -6.50 -11.01 -4.74
N ARG A 79 -6.41 -12.23 -5.28
CA ARG A 79 -7.35 -13.29 -4.95
C ARG A 79 -7.34 -13.66 -3.46
N LYS A 80 -6.15 -13.69 -2.82
CA LYS A 80 -6.04 -13.94 -1.37
C LYS A 80 -6.67 -12.80 -0.57
N LEU A 81 -6.42 -11.54 -0.95
CA LEU A 81 -6.99 -10.37 -0.27
C LEU A 81 -8.51 -10.33 -0.36
N ARG A 82 -9.09 -10.79 -1.47
CA ARG A 82 -10.55 -10.89 -1.66
C ARG A 82 -11.23 -12.01 -0.86
N HIS A 83 -10.48 -12.97 -0.32
CA HIS A 83 -11.05 -14.10 0.41
C HIS A 83 -11.75 -13.63 1.69
N PRO A 84 -12.96 -14.11 2.05
CA PRO A 84 -13.75 -13.63 3.19
C PRO A 84 -13.01 -13.52 4.51
N SER A 85 -12.11 -14.46 4.81
CA SER A 85 -11.29 -14.42 6.05
C SER A 85 -10.33 -13.24 6.14
N ARG A 86 -9.95 -12.64 5.00
CA ARG A 86 -9.07 -11.47 4.90
C ARG A 86 -9.83 -10.22 4.49
N SER A 87 -10.82 -10.35 3.61
CA SER A 87 -11.65 -9.23 3.18
C SER A 87 -12.61 -8.75 4.28
N LYS A 88 -12.96 -9.59 5.26
CA LYS A 88 -13.68 -9.12 6.46
C LYS A 88 -12.84 -8.11 7.23
N LYS A 89 -11.54 -8.38 7.45
CA LYS A 89 -10.62 -7.39 8.03
C LYS A 89 -10.63 -6.10 7.22
N LEU A 90 -10.47 -6.18 5.90
CA LEU A 90 -10.53 -5.01 5.00
C LEU A 90 -11.87 -4.24 5.07
N LYS A 91 -13.01 -4.93 5.22
CA LYS A 91 -14.34 -4.31 5.30
C LYS A 91 -14.59 -3.65 6.65
N ASP A 92 -14.19 -4.30 7.73
CA ASP A 92 -14.26 -3.75 9.09
C ASP A 92 -13.42 -2.45 9.24
N PHE A 93 -12.57 -2.13 8.25
CA PHE A 93 -11.76 -0.91 8.19
C PHE A 93 -12.30 0.18 7.24
N LEU A 94 -13.26 -0.13 6.37
CA LEU A 94 -13.87 0.81 5.42
C LEU A 94 -15.23 1.36 5.88
N GLU A 95 -15.76 0.85 7.00
CA GLU A 95 -16.91 1.38 7.74
C GLU A 95 -16.44 2.26 8.90
#